data_AF-A0A4T2C2T6-F1
#
_entry.id   AF-A0A4T2C2T6-F1
#
_cell.length_a   1.000
_cell.length_b   1.000
_cell.length_c   1.000
_cell.angle_alpha   90.00
_cell.angle_beta   90.00
_cell.angle_gamma   90.00
#
_symmetry.space_group_name_H-M   'P 1'
#
loop_
_entity.id
_entity.type
_entity.pdbx_description
1 polymer ?
#
loop_
_entity_poly.entity_id
_entity_poly.type
_entity_poly.pdbx_seq_one_letter_code
_entity_poly.pdbx_strand_id
1 'polypeptide(L)'
;MVNLATWSFYARHFAEARLRHYLTECDGDHDAAMQLYEWNTAISAAFWESLSFLEVALRNAVDRQMTIIHAKKKRPGHWIFDDAAELGRDTTGANRHKQPYSDIATAMFRVRSKVASLGVV
;
A
#
# COMPACT_ATOMS: atom_id res chain seq x y z
N MET A 1 -31.13 -4.14 10.96
CA MET A 1 -31.02 -5.58 10.66
C MET A 1 -29.72 -6.02 11.33
N VAL A 2 -29.79 -6.60 12.54
CA VAL A 2 -28.61 -6.96 13.35
C VAL A 2 -28.06 -8.29 12.81
N ASN A 3 -26.75 -8.34 12.59
CA ASN A 3 -26.06 -9.49 12.02
C ASN A 3 -26.03 -10.65 13.04
N LEU A 4 -26.54 -11.82 12.64
CA LEU A 4 -26.63 -13.04 13.47
C LEU A 4 -25.30 -13.82 13.58
N ALA A 5 -24.21 -13.28 13.04
CA ALA A 5 -22.91 -13.94 13.14
C ALA A 5 -22.40 -13.85 14.59
N THR A 6 -22.22 -15.01 15.22
CA THR A 6 -21.72 -15.12 16.58
C THR A 6 -20.24 -14.73 16.67
N TRP A 7 -19.78 -14.31 17.86
CA TRP A 7 -18.38 -13.99 18.13
C TRP A 7 -17.38 -15.03 17.59
N SER A 8 -17.71 -16.32 17.73
CA SER A 8 -16.87 -17.42 17.25
C SER A 8 -16.70 -17.45 15.73
N PHE A 9 -17.71 -17.02 14.97
CA PHE A 9 -17.60 -16.85 13.51
C PHE A 9 -16.59 -15.75 13.19
N TYR A 10 -16.71 -14.59 13.83
CA TYR A 10 -15.80 -13.46 13.58
C TYR A 10 -14.36 -13.79 13.98
N ALA A 11 -14.16 -14.37 15.16
CA ALA A 11 -12.83 -14.76 15.66
C ALA A 11 -12.13 -15.76 14.73
N ARG A 12 -12.88 -16.71 14.16
CA ARG A 12 -12.34 -17.68 13.22
C ARG A 12 -11.91 -17.05 11.89
N HIS A 13 -12.64 -16.07 11.37
CA HIS A 13 -12.45 -15.59 9.99
C HIS A 13 -11.71 -14.25 9.88
N PHE A 14 -11.80 -13.36 10.87
CA PHE A 14 -11.23 -12.01 10.84
C PHE A 14 -10.02 -11.80 11.76
N ALA A 15 -9.44 -12.92 12.22
CA ALA A 15 -8.33 -13.03 13.16
C ALA A 15 -8.67 -12.55 14.58
N GLU A 16 -8.59 -13.48 15.52
CA GLU A 16 -8.82 -13.26 16.95
C GLU A 16 -7.97 -12.12 17.53
N ALA A 17 -6.71 -11.97 17.10
CA ALA A 17 -5.82 -10.90 17.56
C ALA A 17 -6.38 -9.50 17.28
N ARG A 18 -7.13 -9.32 16.18
CA ARG A 18 -7.76 -8.06 15.82
C ARG A 18 -8.98 -7.78 16.69
N LEU A 19 -9.77 -8.82 16.98
CA LEU A 19 -11.00 -8.70 17.75
C LEU A 19 -10.75 -8.55 19.25
N ARG A 20 -9.64 -9.11 19.75
CA ARG A 20 -9.26 -9.05 21.16
C ARG A 20 -9.19 -7.63 21.72
N HIS A 21 -8.77 -6.65 20.91
CA HIS A 21 -8.74 -5.26 21.35
C HIS A 21 -10.15 -4.75 21.69
N TYR A 22 -11.13 -5.00 20.83
CA TYR A 22 -12.53 -4.61 21.08
C TYR A 22 -13.11 -5.35 22.29
N LEU A 23 -12.74 -6.62 22.50
CA LEU A 23 -13.18 -7.37 23.68
C LEU A 23 -12.62 -6.80 24.98
N THR A 24 -11.36 -6.37 24.98
CA THR A 24 -10.73 -5.72 26.15
C THR A 24 -11.39 -4.39 26.47
N GLU A 25 -11.70 -3.56 25.46
CA GLU A 25 -12.40 -2.27 25.66
C GLU A 25 -13.85 -2.43 26.13
N CYS A 26 -14.46 -3.59 25.85
CA CYS A 26 -15.84 -3.91 26.26
C CYS A 26 -15.91 -4.83 27.49
N ASP A 27 -14.84 -4.93 28.30
CA ASP A 27 -14.78 -5.73 29.53
C ASP A 27 -15.20 -7.20 29.36
N GLY A 28 -14.92 -7.79 28.19
CA GLY A 28 -15.29 -9.18 27.88
C GLY A 28 -16.71 -9.37 27.35
N ASP A 29 -17.49 -8.30 27.17
CA ASP A 29 -18.80 -8.37 26.52
C ASP A 29 -18.64 -8.56 25.00
N HIS A 30 -18.95 -9.78 24.55
CA HIS A 30 -18.85 -10.14 23.14
C HIS A 30 -19.82 -9.37 22.24
N ASP A 31 -21.04 -9.06 22.70
CA ASP A 31 -22.04 -8.38 21.88
C ASP A 31 -21.67 -6.90 21.71
N ALA A 32 -21.22 -6.26 22.79
CA ALA A 32 -20.73 -4.89 22.75
C ALA A 32 -19.45 -4.76 21.90
N ALA A 33 -18.52 -5.72 22.03
CA ALA A 33 -17.30 -5.75 21.21
C ALA A 33 -17.61 -5.91 19.72
N MET A 34 -18.61 -6.73 19.38
CA MET A 34 -19.03 -6.93 17.99
C MET A 34 -19.67 -5.67 17.41
N GLN A 35 -20.55 -5.01 18.17
CA GLN A 35 -21.15 -3.72 17.77
C GLN A 35 -20.07 -2.66 17.54
N LEU A 36 -19.05 -2.60 18.40
CA LEU A 36 -17.93 -1.67 18.26
C LEU A 36 -17.09 -1.98 17.01
N TYR A 37 -16.85 -3.26 16.72
CA TYR A 37 -16.17 -3.69 15.50
C TYR A 37 -16.97 -3.32 14.22
N GLU A 38 -18.29 -3.54 14.23
CA GLU A 38 -19.18 -3.17 13.13
C GLU A 38 -19.17 -1.66 12.90
N TRP A 39 -19.26 -0.86 13.97
CA TRP A 39 -19.16 0.60 13.90
C TRP A 39 -17.84 1.07 13.31
N ASN A 40 -16.72 0.51 13.77
CA ASN A 40 -15.41 0.84 13.21
C ASN A 40 -15.32 0.49 11.72
N THR A 41 -15.90 -0.64 11.32
CA THR A 41 -15.94 -1.08 9.92
C THR A 41 -16.81 -0.15 9.08
N ALA A 42 -17.97 0.27 9.59
CA ALA A 42 -18.87 1.19 8.90
C ALA A 42 -18.22 2.56 8.68
N ILE A 43 -17.54 3.11 9.70
CA ILE A 43 -16.80 4.36 9.58
C ILE A 43 -15.67 4.22 8.56
N SER A 44 -14.90 3.13 8.62
CA SER A 44 -13.81 2.86 7.66
C SER A 44 -14.33 2.78 6.22
N ALA A 45 -15.49 2.14 6.01
CA ALA A 45 -16.15 2.05 4.72
C ALA A 45 -16.61 3.44 4.22
N ALA A 46 -17.17 4.27 5.09
CA ALA A 46 -17.57 5.63 4.74
C ALA A 46 -16.39 6.51 4.30
N PHE A 47 -15.20 6.30 4.88
CA PHE A 47 -14.00 7.02 4.45
C PHE A 47 -13.41 6.54 3.12
N TRP A 48 -13.75 5.33 2.66
CA TRP A 48 -13.12 4.72 1.49
C TRP A 48 -13.29 5.54 0.21
N GLU A 49 -14.46 6.13 0.01
CA GLU A 49 -14.74 7.00 -1.14
C GLU A 49 -13.86 8.26 -1.12
N SER A 50 -13.82 8.95 0.02
CA SER A 50 -13.02 10.16 0.19
C SER A 50 -11.52 9.87 0.04
N LEU A 51 -11.06 8.74 0.57
CA LEU A 51 -9.69 8.28 0.44
C LEU A 51 -9.34 7.97 -1.03
N SER A 52 -10.27 7.40 -1.78
CA SER A 52 -10.09 7.11 -3.21
C SER A 52 -9.88 8.40 -4.02
N PHE A 53 -10.68 9.45 -3.78
CA PHE A 53 -10.47 10.74 -4.42
C PHE A 53 -9.15 11.40 -4.02
N LEU A 54 -8.82 11.35 -2.73
CA LEU A 54 -7.55 11.86 -2.22
C LEU A 54 -6.36 11.16 -2.87
N GLU A 55 -6.40 9.84 -2.98
CA GLU A 55 -5.34 9.04 -3.61
C GLU A 55 -5.08 9.50 -5.05
N VAL A 56 -6.13 9.59 -5.87
CA VAL A 56 -6.01 10.00 -7.27
C VAL A 56 -5.49 11.44 -7.37
N ALA A 57 -6.03 12.36 -6.57
CA ALA A 57 -5.61 13.75 -6.56
C ALA A 57 -4.14 13.89 -6.15
N LEU A 58 -3.72 13.17 -5.10
CA LEU A 58 -2.35 13.17 -4.60
C LEU A 58 -1.40 12.56 -5.63
N ARG A 59 -1.73 11.41 -6.21
CA ARG A 59 -0.91 10.74 -7.23
C ARG A 59 -0.68 11.64 -8.43
N ASN A 60 -1.73 12.31 -8.90
CA ASN A 60 -1.63 13.26 -10.02
C ASN A 60 -0.83 14.51 -9.65
N ALA A 61 -0.93 14.99 -8.40
CA ALA A 61 -0.12 16.11 -7.93
C ALA A 61 1.37 15.74 -7.89
N VAL A 62 1.70 14.56 -7.35
CA VAL A 62 3.07 14.02 -7.33
C VAL A 62 3.60 13.85 -8.75
N ASP A 63 2.83 13.22 -9.64
CA ASP A 63 3.23 13.00 -11.02
C ASP A 63 3.56 14.31 -11.76
N ARG A 64 2.73 15.35 -11.61
CA ARG A 64 3.00 16.67 -12.19
C ARG A 64 4.30 17.27 -11.65
N GLN A 65 4.49 17.29 -10.33
CA GLN A 65 5.67 17.88 -9.72
C GLN A 65 6.94 17.13 -10.10
N MET A 66 6.88 15.79 -10.10
CA MET A 66 8.00 14.95 -10.46
C MET A 66 8.39 15.09 -11.93
N THR A 67 7.40 15.18 -12.83
CA THR A 67 7.64 15.45 -14.26
C THR A 67 8.36 16.78 -14.47
N ILE A 68 7.95 17.85 -13.76
CA ILE A 68 8.61 19.17 -13.83
C ILE A 68 10.06 19.08 -13.35
N ILE A 69 10.29 18.45 -12.19
CA ILE A 69 11.65 18.29 -11.63
C ILE A 69 12.54 17.49 -12.58
N HIS A 70 12.01 16.39 -13.12
CA HIS A 70 12.72 15.51 -14.03
C HIS A 70 13.14 16.23 -15.32
N ALA A 71 12.21 16.99 -15.92
CA ALA A 71 12.47 17.82 -17.09
C ALA A 71 13.50 18.92 -16.78
N LYS A 72 13.37 19.62 -15.64
CA LYS A 72 14.32 20.65 -15.20
C LYS A 72 15.74 20.09 -15.04
N LYS A 73 15.87 18.86 -14.57
CA LYS A 73 17.15 18.14 -14.42
C LYS A 73 17.65 17.48 -15.71
N LYS A 74 16.93 17.61 -16.83
CA LYS A 74 17.25 17.01 -18.14
C LYS A 74 17.52 15.51 -18.04
N ARG A 75 16.75 14.81 -17.19
CA ARG A 75 16.90 13.36 -17.01
C ARG A 75 16.24 12.63 -18.20
N PRO A 76 16.87 11.57 -18.73
CA PRO A 76 16.27 10.75 -19.77
C PRO A 76 15.13 9.91 -19.20
N GLY A 77 14.09 9.64 -19.99
CA GLY A 77 12.99 8.76 -19.60
C GLY A 77 11.93 9.40 -18.68
N HIS A 78 11.27 8.57 -17.88
CA HIS A 78 10.16 8.95 -16.99
C HIS A 78 10.58 8.88 -15.52
N TRP A 79 10.13 9.86 -14.72
CA TRP A 79 10.55 10.02 -13.32
C TRP A 79 10.30 8.78 -12.44
N ILE A 80 9.27 7.98 -12.75
CA ILE A 80 8.90 6.78 -11.98
C ILE A 80 10.00 5.72 -11.94
N PHE A 81 10.87 5.69 -12.96
CA PHE A 81 11.96 4.72 -13.01
C PHE A 81 13.10 5.10 -12.07
N ASP A 82 13.22 6.39 -11.75
CA ASP A 82 14.24 6.94 -10.87
C ASP A 82 15.63 6.38 -11.20
N ASP A 83 15.99 6.42 -12.49
CA ASP A 83 17.29 5.92 -12.99
C ASP A 83 18.47 6.70 -12.38
N ALA A 84 18.21 7.94 -11.96
CA ALA A 84 19.17 8.80 -11.27
C ALA A 84 19.22 8.58 -9.74
N ALA A 85 18.37 7.70 -9.20
CA ALA A 85 18.36 7.30 -7.79
C ALA A 85 18.17 8.45 -6.79
N GLU A 86 17.33 9.42 -7.14
CA GLU A 86 17.14 10.68 -6.41
C GLU A 86 15.97 10.61 -5.41
N LEU A 87 15.07 9.63 -5.52
CA LEU A 87 13.83 9.53 -4.75
C LEU A 87 13.94 8.63 -3.51
N GLY A 88 15.13 8.59 -2.90
CA GLY A 88 15.40 7.80 -1.70
C GLY A 88 16.12 6.48 -1.96
N ARG A 89 16.47 6.17 -3.22
CA ARG A 89 17.45 5.14 -3.57
C ARG A 89 18.86 5.68 -3.35
N ASP A 90 19.26 5.89 -2.11
CA ASP A 90 20.63 6.31 -1.90
C ASP A 90 21.59 5.12 -2.11
N THR A 91 22.35 5.19 -3.19
CA THR A 91 23.31 4.14 -3.61
C THR A 91 24.66 4.21 -2.89
N THR A 92 24.84 5.15 -1.95
CA THR A 92 26.18 5.60 -1.49
C THR A 92 26.44 5.56 0.02
N GLY A 93 25.45 5.29 0.90
CA GLY A 93 25.67 5.30 2.36
C GLY A 93 25.59 3.95 3.08
N ALA A 94 26.24 3.87 4.25
CA ALA A 94 26.57 2.63 4.97
C ALA A 94 25.39 1.92 5.68
N ASN A 95 24.25 2.57 5.91
CA ASN A 95 23.06 1.96 6.53
C ASN A 95 21.89 1.95 5.54
N ARG A 96 21.97 1.17 4.45
CA ARG A 96 21.03 1.31 3.32
C ARG A 96 20.62 -0.02 2.66
N HIS A 97 19.31 -0.21 2.56
CA HIS A 97 18.73 -1.13 1.58
C HIS A 97 18.97 -0.55 0.19
N LYS A 98 19.96 -1.09 -0.52
CA LYS A 98 20.35 -0.70 -1.89
C LYS A 98 19.15 -0.67 -2.85
N GLN A 99 18.11 -1.45 -2.53
CA GLN A 99 16.81 -1.47 -3.18
C GLN A 99 15.74 -1.86 -2.16
N PRO A 100 14.71 -1.04 -1.85
CA PRO A 100 13.59 -1.48 -1.02
C PRO A 100 12.72 -2.57 -1.67
N TYR A 101 13.07 -3.05 -2.88
CA TYR A 101 12.31 -4.00 -3.68
C TYR A 101 13.23 -4.82 -4.61
N SER A 102 14.26 -5.50 -4.06
CA SER A 102 15.19 -6.36 -4.83
C SER A 102 14.49 -7.35 -5.75
N ASP A 103 13.32 -7.82 -5.33
CA ASP A 103 12.54 -8.82 -6.02
C ASP A 103 11.92 -8.25 -7.30
N ILE A 104 11.50 -6.98 -7.27
CA ILE A 104 10.95 -6.27 -8.43
C ILE A 104 12.05 -5.98 -9.46
N ALA A 105 13.24 -5.55 -9.01
CA ALA A 105 14.37 -5.33 -9.91
C ALA A 105 14.83 -6.62 -10.60
N THR A 106 14.86 -7.73 -9.84
CA THR A 106 15.17 -9.06 -10.37
C THR A 106 14.13 -9.52 -11.39
N ALA A 107 12.85 -9.25 -11.13
CA ALA A 107 11.77 -9.54 -12.07
C ALA A 107 11.89 -8.72 -13.36
N MET A 108 12.13 -7.41 -13.27
CA MET A 108 12.32 -6.54 -14.44
C MET A 108 13.54 -6.97 -15.28
N PHE A 109 14.66 -7.34 -14.64
CA PHE A 109 15.85 -7.84 -15.33
C PHE A 109 15.54 -9.12 -16.12
N ARG A 110 14.85 -10.09 -15.51
CA ARG A 110 14.45 -11.33 -16.20
C ARG A 110 13.57 -11.08 -17.41
N VAL A 111 12.60 -10.16 -17.30
CA VAL A 111 11.71 -9.79 -18.41
C VAL A 111 12.52 -9.15 -19.54
N ARG A 112 13.40 -8.19 -19.23
CA ARG A 112 14.25 -7.53 -20.24
C ARG A 112 15.18 -8.52 -20.95
N SER A 113 15.83 -9.42 -20.21
CA SER A 113 16.69 -10.47 -20.80
C SER A 113 15.90 -11.43 -21.68
N LYS A 114 14.67 -11.78 -21.28
CA LYS A 114 13.80 -12.64 -22.07
C LYS A 114 13.33 -11.96 -23.36
N VAL A 115 12.91 -10.69 -23.30
CA VAL A 115 12.53 -9.89 -24.47
C VAL A 115 13.69 -9.74 -25.44
N ALA A 116 14.90 -9.44 -24.94
CA ALA A 116 16.12 -9.35 -25.75
C ALA A 116 16.50 -10.71 -26.41
N SER A 117 16.33 -11.82 -25.69
CA SER A 117 16.61 -13.17 -26.24
C SER A 117 15.58 -13.65 -27.27
N LEU A 118 14.38 -13.09 -27.27
CA LEU A 118 13.29 -13.46 -28.18
C LEU A 118 13.25 -12.61 -29.46
N GLY A 119 14.14 -11.62 -29.62
CA GLY A 119 14.25 -10.82 -30.83
C GLY A 119 13.02 -9.96 -31.16
N VAL A 120 12.15 -9.71 -30.19
CA VAL A 120 11.00 -8.82 -30.34
C VAL A 120 11.48 -7.39 -30.09
N VAL A 121 11.87 -6.71 -31.17
CA VAL A 121 12.00 -5.25 -31.25
C VAL A 121 10.67 -4.68 -31.71
#